data_AF-A0A357SXI1-F1
#
_entry.id   AF-A0A357SXI1-F1
#
_cell.length_a   1.000
_cell.length_b   1.000
_cell.length_c   1.000
_cell.angle_alpha   90.00
_cell.angle_beta   90.00
_cell.angle_gamma   90.00
#
_symmetry.space_group_name_H-M   'P 1'
#
loop_
_entity.id
_entity.type
_entity.pdbx_description
1 polymer ?
#
loop_
_entity_poly.entity_id
_entity_poly.type
_entity_poly.pdbx_seq_one_letter_code
_entity_poly.pdbx_strand_id
1 'polypeptide(L)'
;TDVGLNNSGAVYGLNKLKNLYQEGLIPYVDYNDMESLFVQGKVGMMITGPWAFGKLEETGINFGFAQIPTIEGNEPKPFVGVQGFMISSFSENKMLAKAFLTEFIAQKD
;
A
#
# COMPACT_ATOMS: atom_id res chain seq x y z
N THR A 1 -15.21 -21.07 13.02
CA THR A 1 -14.95 -19.61 12.98
C THR A 1 -14.92 -19.19 11.53
N ASP A 2 -15.67 -18.17 11.15
CA ASP A 2 -15.64 -17.64 9.79
C ASP A 2 -14.49 -16.63 9.67
N VAL A 3 -13.45 -16.99 8.92
CA VAL A 3 -12.24 -16.16 8.72
C VAL A 3 -12.30 -15.43 7.36
N GLY A 4 -13.25 -15.78 6.49
CA GLY A 4 -13.44 -15.11 5.19
C GLY A 4 -12.34 -15.31 4.14
N LEU A 5 -11.34 -16.18 4.35
CA LEU A 5 -10.21 -16.34 3.42
C LEU A 5 -10.48 -17.27 2.22
N ASN A 6 -11.41 -18.22 2.34
CA ASN A 6 -11.71 -19.22 1.30
C ASN A 6 -13.18 -19.17 0.85
N ASN A 7 -13.81 -17.99 0.91
CA ASN A 7 -15.12 -17.80 0.29
C ASN A 7 -15.00 -17.69 -1.23
N SER A 8 -16.13 -17.78 -1.94
CA SER A 8 -16.17 -17.75 -3.41
C SER A 8 -15.52 -16.48 -3.99
N GLY A 9 -15.69 -15.32 -3.34
CA GLY A 9 -15.08 -14.06 -3.78
C GLY A 9 -13.55 -14.05 -3.68
N ALA A 10 -13.00 -14.57 -2.58
CA ALA A 10 -11.55 -14.68 -2.39
C ALA A 10 -10.91 -15.64 -3.41
N VAL A 11 -11.52 -16.82 -3.61
CA VAL A 11 -11.08 -17.79 -4.63
C VAL A 11 -11.16 -17.19 -6.04
N TYR A 12 -12.23 -16.45 -6.34
CA TYR A 12 -12.41 -15.80 -7.62
C TYR A 12 -11.33 -14.73 -7.89
N GLY A 13 -11.13 -13.81 -6.93
CA GLY A 13 -10.14 -12.74 -7.05
C GLY A 13 -8.71 -13.28 -7.22
N LEU A 14 -8.34 -14.31 -6.45
CA LEU A 14 -7.03 -14.93 -6.59
C LEU A 14 -6.84 -15.62 -7.95
N ASN A 15 -7.88 -16.27 -8.49
CA ASN A 15 -7.83 -16.85 -9.83
C ASN A 15 -7.69 -15.77 -10.92
N LYS A 16 -8.31 -14.59 -10.76
CA LYS A 16 -8.09 -13.47 -11.69
C LYS A 16 -6.65 -12.99 -11.67
N LEU A 17 -6.06 -12.80 -10.49
CA LEU A 17 -4.65 -12.43 -10.35
C LEU A 17 -3.72 -13.48 -10.98
N LYS A 18 -4.00 -14.77 -10.73
CA LYS A 18 -3.29 -15.89 -11.33
C LYS A 18 -3.35 -15.85 -12.85
N ASN A 19 -4.53 -15.60 -13.44
CA ASN A 19 -4.69 -15.54 -14.89
C ASN A 19 -3.91 -14.37 -15.50
N LEU A 20 -3.94 -13.18 -14.89
CA LEU A 20 -3.12 -12.04 -15.35
C LEU A 20 -1.63 -12.40 -15.42
N TYR A 21 -1.13 -13.15 -14.44
CA TYR A 21 0.25 -13.64 -14.46
C TYR A 21 0.47 -14.68 -15.56
N GLN A 22 -0.41 -15.67 -15.68
CA GLN A 22 -0.28 -16.73 -16.69
C GLN A 22 -0.39 -16.22 -18.13
N GLU A 23 -1.15 -15.15 -18.34
CA GLU A 23 -1.29 -14.46 -19.64
C GLU A 23 -0.12 -13.49 -19.92
N GLY A 24 0.80 -13.31 -18.98
CA GLY A 24 1.95 -12.40 -19.13
C GLY A 24 1.61 -10.91 -19.03
N LEU A 25 0.43 -10.57 -18.49
CA LEU A 25 -0.05 -9.19 -18.34
C LEU A 25 0.55 -8.50 -17.11
N ILE A 26 0.96 -9.26 -16.10
CA ILE A 26 1.68 -8.76 -14.93
C ILE A 26 2.95 -9.56 -14.67
N PRO A 27 4.04 -8.91 -14.22
CA PRO A 27 5.27 -9.60 -13.86
C PRO A 27 5.18 -10.28 -12.49
N TYR A 28 5.96 -11.35 -12.28
CA TYR A 28 6.19 -11.93 -10.96
C TYR A 28 7.41 -11.28 -10.33
N VAL A 29 7.18 -10.29 -9.49
CA VAL A 29 8.21 -9.40 -8.93
C VAL A 29 7.88 -9.03 -7.50
N ASP A 30 8.91 -8.63 -6.75
CA ASP A 30 8.72 -7.99 -5.46
C ASP A 30 8.46 -6.48 -5.60
N TYR A 31 8.39 -5.79 -4.46
CA TYR A 31 8.15 -4.36 -4.40
C TYR A 31 9.22 -3.53 -5.13
N ASN A 32 10.51 -3.85 -4.91
CA ASN A 32 11.63 -3.08 -5.44
C ASN A 32 11.72 -3.22 -6.96
N ASP A 33 11.49 -4.43 -7.46
CA ASP A 33 11.46 -4.72 -8.89
C ASP A 33 10.25 -4.05 -9.56
N MET A 34 9.05 -4.11 -8.96
CA MET A 34 7.87 -3.40 -9.44
C MET A 34 8.12 -1.88 -9.57
N GLU A 35 8.66 -1.25 -8.51
CA GLU A 35 8.95 0.18 -8.51
C GLU A 35 10.03 0.53 -9.55
N SER A 36 11.06 -0.29 -9.68
CA SER A 36 12.12 -0.12 -10.68
C SER A 36 11.58 -0.22 -12.11
N LEU A 37 10.69 -1.18 -12.38
CA LEU A 37 10.04 -1.32 -13.68
C LEU A 37 9.18 -0.09 -14.01
N PHE A 38 8.47 0.47 -13.02
CA PHE A 38 7.64 1.65 -13.22
C PHE A 38 8.48 2.89 -13.51
N VAL A 39 9.53 3.14 -12.71
CA VAL A 39 10.46 4.27 -12.93
C VAL A 39 11.19 4.15 -14.27
N GLN A 40 11.51 2.94 -14.72
CA GLN A 40 12.10 2.69 -16.04
C GLN A 40 11.10 2.81 -17.20
N GLY A 41 9.81 3.06 -16.92
CA GLY A 41 8.76 3.12 -17.94
C GLY A 41 8.42 1.77 -18.59
N LYS A 42 8.82 0.65 -17.97
CA LYS A 42 8.58 -0.72 -18.48
C LYS A 42 7.20 -1.25 -18.11
N VAL A 43 6.54 -0.66 -17.11
CA VAL A 43 5.13 -0.92 -16.76
C VAL A 43 4.38 0.40 -16.68
N GLY A 44 3.12 0.40 -17.12
CA GLY A 44 2.29 1.62 -17.14
C GLY A 44 1.62 1.97 -15.82
N MET A 45 1.54 1.02 -14.88
CA MET A 45 0.88 1.18 -13.59
C MET A 45 1.60 0.38 -12.51
N MET A 46 1.51 0.87 -11.27
CA MET A 46 1.86 0.12 -10.07
C MET A 46 0.85 0.41 -8.95
N ILE A 47 0.69 -0.52 -8.01
CA ILE A 47 -0.16 -0.34 -6.83
C ILE A 47 0.77 -0.16 -5.62
N THR A 48 0.78 1.03 -5.03
CA THR A 48 1.59 1.37 -3.85
C THR A 48 0.88 2.40 -2.97
N GLY A 49 1.49 2.80 -1.86
CA GLY A 49 0.98 3.81 -0.94
C GLY A 49 1.78 5.11 -0.94
N PRO A 50 1.38 6.08 -0.10
CA PRO A 50 1.97 7.43 -0.07
C PRO A 50 3.47 7.49 0.21
N TRP A 51 4.03 6.47 0.84
CA TRP A 51 5.47 6.38 1.13
C TRP A 51 6.35 6.37 -0.13
N ALA A 52 5.82 5.96 -1.29
CA ALA A 52 6.59 5.95 -2.54
C ALA A 52 6.77 7.33 -3.16
N PHE A 53 5.96 8.33 -2.76
CA PHE A 53 5.81 9.58 -3.52
C PHE A 53 7.12 10.37 -3.60
N GLY A 54 7.85 10.52 -2.50
CA GLY A 54 9.12 11.26 -2.49
C GLY A 54 10.12 10.68 -3.49
N LYS A 55 10.26 9.35 -3.54
CA LYS A 55 11.15 8.68 -4.51
C LYS A 55 10.67 8.90 -5.96
N LEU A 56 9.37 8.82 -6.22
CA LEU A 56 8.84 9.04 -7.57
C LEU A 56 9.06 10.50 -8.03
N GLU A 57 8.88 11.47 -7.14
CA GLU A 57 9.14 12.89 -7.42
C GLU A 57 10.62 13.11 -7.80
N GLU A 58 11.55 12.50 -7.07
CA GLU A 58 12.99 12.60 -7.35
C GLU A 58 13.39 12.04 -8.73
N THR A 59 12.62 11.08 -9.27
CA THR A 59 12.92 10.50 -10.59
C THR A 59 12.57 11.42 -11.76
N GLY A 60 11.72 12.43 -11.55
CA GLY A 60 11.26 13.34 -12.59
C GLY A 60 10.34 12.72 -13.64
N ILE A 61 9.86 11.48 -13.43
CA ILE A 61 8.88 10.85 -14.33
C ILE A 61 7.53 11.57 -14.22
N ASN A 62 6.76 11.59 -15.32
CA ASN A 62 5.38 12.08 -15.29
C ASN A 62 4.45 10.98 -14.78
N PHE A 63 4.01 11.08 -13.52
CA PHE A 63 3.10 10.12 -12.90
C PHE A 63 1.85 10.80 -12.32
N GLY A 64 0.83 10.01 -12.02
CA GLY A 64 -0.39 10.47 -11.40
C GLY A 64 -1.06 9.38 -10.58
N PHE A 65 -2.17 9.74 -9.93
CA PHE A 65 -2.96 8.84 -9.09
C PHE A 65 -4.29 8.51 -9.74
N ALA A 66 -4.70 7.25 -9.66
CA ALA A 66 -5.99 6.77 -10.12
C ALA A 66 -6.63 5.89 -9.06
N GLN A 67 -7.96 5.72 -9.15
CA GLN A 67 -8.65 4.72 -8.34
C GLN A 67 -8.18 3.32 -8.73
N ILE A 68 -8.09 2.41 -7.74
CA ILE A 68 -7.80 1.01 -8.02
C ILE A 68 -8.93 0.46 -8.90
N PRO A 69 -8.63 -0.26 -10.01
CA PRO A 69 -9.65 -0.77 -10.91
C PRO A 69 -10.65 -1.70 -10.21
N THR A 70 -11.93 -1.60 -10.59
CA THR A 70 -12.97 -2.55 -10.15
C THR A 70 -12.78 -3.93 -10.75
N ILE A 71 -13.23 -4.97 -10.04
CA ILE A 71 -13.34 -6.33 -10.59
C ILE A 71 -14.82 -6.65 -10.78
N GLU A 72 -15.26 -6.73 -12.03
CA GLU A 72 -16.67 -6.97 -12.40
C GLU A 72 -17.65 -5.98 -11.74
N GLY A 73 -17.28 -4.70 -11.69
CA GLY A 73 -18.08 -3.65 -11.05
C GLY A 73 -18.02 -3.65 -9.53
N ASN A 74 -17.26 -4.55 -8.90
CA ASN A 74 -17.03 -4.52 -7.46
C ASN A 74 -15.84 -3.62 -7.13
N GLU A 75 -16.06 -2.70 -6.20
CA GLU A 75 -15.03 -1.81 -5.68
C GLU A 75 -13.96 -2.59 -4.90
N PRO A 76 -12.67 -2.29 -5.13
CA PRO A 76 -11.58 -2.91 -4.40
C PRO A 76 -11.61 -2.50 -2.92
N LYS A 77 -11.25 -3.43 -2.03
CA LYS A 77 -11.23 -3.24 -0.58
C LYS A 77 -9.81 -3.37 -0.04
N PRO A 78 -8.91 -2.38 -0.27
CA PRO A 78 -7.59 -2.40 0.32
C PRO A 78 -7.69 -2.32 1.84
N PHE A 79 -6.73 -2.94 2.54
CA PHE A 79 -6.61 -2.72 3.97
C PHE A 79 -6.19 -1.28 4.24
N VAL A 80 -6.96 -0.59 5.07
CA VAL A 80 -6.62 0.76 5.51
C VAL A 80 -5.77 0.66 6.78
N GLY A 81 -4.50 1.05 6.67
CA GLY A 81 -3.60 1.20 7.80
C GLY A 81 -3.70 2.60 8.39
N VAL A 82 -3.87 2.70 9.71
CA VAL A 82 -3.78 3.96 10.44
C VAL A 82 -2.47 3.94 11.22
N GLN A 83 -1.50 4.75 10.79
CA GLN A 83 -0.23 4.87 11.51
C GLN A 83 -0.46 5.62 12.82
N GLY A 84 -0.02 5.01 13.91
CA GLY A 84 -0.13 5.56 15.25
C GLY A 84 1.15 5.34 16.05
N PHE A 85 1.26 6.10 17.14
CA PHE A 85 2.34 5.96 18.11
C PHE A 85 1.80 5.32 19.39
N MET A 86 2.58 4.39 19.95
CA MET A 86 2.24 3.70 21.19
C MET A 86 3.37 3.92 22.18
N ILE A 87 3.01 4.29 23.42
CA ILE A 87 3.99 4.44 24.50
C ILE A 87 4.09 3.10 25.22
N SER A 88 5.31 2.57 25.33
CA SER A 88 5.57 1.34 26.08
C SER A 88 5.07 1.46 27.52
N SER A 89 4.33 0.45 27.99
CA SER A 89 3.88 0.35 29.38
C SER A 89 5.03 0.29 30.38
N PHE A 90 6.22 -0.12 29.94
CA PHE A 90 7.43 -0.22 30.75
C PHE A 90 8.29 1.05 30.75
N SER A 91 7.94 2.06 29.95
CA SER A 91 8.74 3.30 29.88
C SER A 91 8.73 4.03 31.21
N GLU A 92 9.89 4.51 31.66
CA GLU A 92 10.01 5.44 32.79
C GLU A 92 9.68 6.88 32.37
N ASN A 93 9.69 7.16 31.07
CA ASN A 93 9.54 8.50 30.48
C ASN A 93 8.17 8.72 29.83
N LYS A 94 7.10 8.10 30.35
CA LYS A 94 5.75 8.14 29.72
C LYS A 94 5.24 9.57 29.51
N MET A 95 5.45 10.45 30.48
CA MET A 95 4.99 11.84 30.40
C MET A 95 5.72 12.60 29.30
N LEU A 96 7.05 12.47 29.23
CA LEU A 96 7.86 13.11 28.20
C LEU A 96 7.53 12.58 26.80
N ALA A 97 7.37 11.26 26.65
CA ALA A 97 6.96 10.66 25.39
C ALA A 97 5.58 11.15 24.94
N LYS A 98 4.63 11.26 25.87
CA LYS A 98 3.31 11.83 25.57
C LYS A 98 3.41 13.28 25.13
N ALA A 99 4.12 14.12 25.88
CA ALA A 99 4.32 15.53 25.54
C ALA A 99 4.97 15.67 24.16
N PHE A 100 6.03 14.90 23.87
CA PHE A 100 6.66 14.88 22.54
C PHE A 100 5.66 14.53 21.43
N LEU A 101 4.88 13.46 21.62
CA LEU A 101 3.91 13.03 20.62
C LEU A 101 2.79 14.07 20.42
N THR A 102 2.29 14.71 21.47
CA THR A 102 1.15 15.64 21.36
C THR A 102 1.54 17.07 21.06
N GLU A 103 2.71 17.52 21.51
CA GLU A 103 3.14 18.92 21.42
C GLU A 103 4.10 19.17 20.26
N PHE A 104 4.72 18.11 19.69
CA PHE A 104 5.65 18.24 18.56
C PHE A 104 5.22 17.43 17.34
N ILE A 105 4.85 16.15 17.50
CA ILE A 105 4.54 15.29 16.35
C ILE A 105 3.12 15.52 15.83
N ALA A 106 2.11 15.46 16.69
CA ALA A 106 0.71 15.59 16.32
C ALA A 106 0.27 17.06 16.20
N GLN A 107 1.16 17.88 15.63
CA GLN A 107 0.86 19.26 15.26
C GLN A 107 0.54 19.29 13.76
N LYS A 108 -0.29 20.25 13.36
CA LYS A 108 -0.78 20.38 11.98
C LYS A 108 0.26 21.03 11.05
N ASP A 109 1.42 21.39 11.57
CA ASP A 109 2.01 22.74 11.46
C ASP A 109 1.25 23.78 12.31
#